data_AF-A0A933SPL6-F1
#
_entry.id   AF-A0A933SPL6-F1
#
_cell.length_a   1.000
_cell.length_b   1.000
_cell.length_c   1.000
_cell.angle_alpha   90.00
_cell.angle_beta   90.00
_cell.angle_gamma   90.00
#
_symmetry.space_group_name_H-M   'P 1'
#
loop_
_entity.id
_entity.type
_entity.pdbx_description
1 polymer ?
#
loop_
_entity_poly.entity_id
_entity_poly.type
_entity_poly.pdbx_seq_one_letter_code
_entity_poly.pdbx_strand_id
1 'polypeptide(L)'
;MAPYTLPRETFDLLEEALGERGKAEKFARAMESAIDDIREKAKEEILDKKEVVKIEIKEDLKKELVTREIFEERFKYLEDKMEERFKYFDDKMEERFKHSEGIMEQKFKVVDERFKVIDERFKMVDEKFNALNFRLNIFIAIALLALTLANPTFVGLMEKIFKF
;
A
#
# COMPACT_ATOMS: atom_id res chain seq x y z
N MET A 1 -38.20 10.19 -67.47
CA MET A 1 -36.95 9.58 -67.99
C MET A 1 -36.14 9.10 -66.81
N ALA A 2 -35.82 7.81 -66.74
CA ALA A 2 -35.01 7.26 -65.66
C ALA A 2 -33.59 7.88 -65.73
N PRO A 3 -32.96 8.24 -64.60
CA PRO A 3 -31.62 8.81 -64.59
C PRO A 3 -30.62 7.71 -64.99
N TYR A 4 -29.98 7.89 -66.15
CA TYR A 4 -28.85 7.06 -66.56
C TYR A 4 -27.66 7.33 -65.63
N THR A 5 -26.94 6.25 -65.27
CA THR A 5 -25.71 6.32 -64.47
C THR A 5 -24.46 6.56 -65.31
N LEU A 6 -24.56 6.34 -66.64
CA LEU A 6 -23.54 6.81 -67.57
C LEU A 6 -23.43 8.35 -67.54
N PRO A 7 -22.22 8.92 -67.46
CA PRO A 7 -22.02 10.34 -67.66
C PRO A 7 -22.62 10.79 -69.00
N ARG A 8 -23.22 11.98 -68.99
CA ARG A 8 -23.95 12.51 -70.15
C ARG A 8 -23.07 12.56 -71.41
N GLU A 9 -21.84 13.01 -71.25
CA GLU A 9 -20.81 13.05 -72.29
C GLU A 9 -20.54 11.67 -72.92
N THR A 10 -20.57 10.61 -72.11
CA THR A 10 -20.34 9.24 -72.57
C THR A 10 -21.56 8.68 -73.31
N PHE A 11 -22.77 9.07 -72.91
CA PHE A 11 -24.00 8.72 -73.63
C PHE A 11 -24.10 9.47 -74.97
N ASP A 12 -23.73 10.74 -75.01
CA ASP A 12 -23.75 11.56 -76.23
C ASP A 12 -22.78 11.00 -77.29
N LEU A 13 -21.58 10.56 -76.87
CA LEU A 13 -20.64 9.84 -77.75
C LEU A 13 -21.19 8.50 -78.27
N LEU A 14 -21.98 7.79 -77.45
CA LEU A 14 -22.65 6.55 -77.83
C LEU A 14 -23.77 6.80 -78.85
N GLU A 15 -24.52 7.87 -78.67
CA GLU A 15 -25.57 8.32 -79.59
C GLU A 15 -24.96 8.74 -80.95
N GLU A 16 -23.83 9.46 -80.93
CA GLU A 16 -23.07 9.82 -82.12
C GLU A 16 -22.49 8.59 -82.85
N ALA A 17 -21.91 7.63 -82.13
CA ALA A 17 -21.31 6.43 -82.70
C ALA A 17 -22.33 5.43 -83.28
N LEU A 18 -23.51 5.30 -82.66
CA LEU A 18 -24.55 4.34 -83.06
C LEU A 18 -25.57 4.94 -84.03
N GLY A 19 -25.55 6.26 -84.22
CA GLY A 19 -26.39 7.02 -85.15
C GLY A 19 -27.89 7.01 -84.84
N GLU A 20 -28.32 6.30 -83.80
CA GLU A 20 -29.71 6.16 -83.40
C GLU A 20 -29.85 6.08 -81.87
N ARG A 21 -30.53 7.05 -81.28
CA ARG A 21 -30.73 7.19 -79.82
C ARG A 21 -31.27 5.91 -79.16
N GLY A 22 -32.18 5.21 -79.84
CA GLY A 22 -32.75 3.95 -79.33
C GLY A 22 -31.74 2.80 -79.23
N LYS A 23 -30.71 2.77 -80.09
CA LYS A 23 -29.61 1.80 -80.00
C LYS A 23 -28.66 2.16 -78.86
N ALA A 24 -28.36 3.45 -78.70
CA ALA A 24 -27.57 3.96 -77.58
C ALA A 24 -28.22 3.68 -76.22
N GLU A 25 -29.54 3.85 -76.09
CA GLU A 25 -30.25 3.50 -74.86
C GLU A 25 -30.21 2.01 -74.53
N LYS A 26 -30.39 1.13 -75.53
CA LYS A 26 -30.30 -0.33 -75.33
C LYS A 26 -28.90 -0.75 -74.91
N PHE A 27 -27.86 -0.16 -75.51
CA PHE A 27 -26.48 -0.43 -75.16
C PHE A 27 -26.14 0.09 -73.76
N ALA A 28 -26.55 1.32 -73.42
CA ALA A 28 -26.37 1.89 -72.10
C ALA A 28 -27.01 1.02 -71.01
N ARG A 29 -28.25 0.53 -71.22
CA ARG A 29 -28.91 -0.38 -70.28
C ARG A 29 -28.19 -1.72 -70.14
N ALA A 30 -27.68 -2.28 -71.23
CA ALA A 30 -26.91 -3.53 -71.19
C ALA A 30 -25.59 -3.35 -70.42
N MET A 31 -24.92 -2.21 -70.61
CA MET A 31 -23.72 -1.85 -69.84
C MET A 31 -24.03 -1.62 -68.36
N GLU A 32 -25.11 -0.91 -68.03
CA GLU A 32 -25.53 -0.68 -66.64
C GLU A 32 -25.80 -2.01 -65.93
N SER A 33 -26.54 -2.92 -66.57
CA SER A 33 -26.79 -4.26 -66.03
C SER A 33 -25.50 -5.02 -65.80
N ALA A 34 -24.55 -4.98 -66.75
CA ALA A 34 -23.25 -5.65 -66.59
C ALA A 34 -22.41 -5.04 -65.46
N ILE A 35 -22.45 -3.71 -65.29
CA ILE A 35 -21.74 -3.01 -64.21
C ILE A 35 -22.34 -3.35 -62.85
N ASP A 36 -23.66 -3.43 -62.74
CA ASP A 36 -24.33 -3.80 -61.49
C ASP A 36 -24.05 -5.27 -61.12
N ASP A 37 -24.06 -6.19 -62.09
CA ASP A 37 -23.68 -7.59 -61.87
C ASP A 37 -22.22 -7.71 -61.40
N ILE A 38 -21.31 -6.94 -61.99
CA ILE A 38 -19.90 -6.88 -61.56
C ILE A 38 -19.80 -6.32 -60.15
N ARG A 39 -20.56 -5.27 -59.83
CA ARG A 39 -20.55 -4.64 -58.50
C ARG A 39 -21.08 -5.58 -57.42
N GLU A 40 -22.15 -6.32 -57.70
CA GLU A 40 -22.70 -7.30 -56.76
C GLU A 40 -21.72 -8.46 -56.54
N LYS A 41 -21.14 -9.03 -57.61
CA LYS A 41 -20.08 -10.05 -57.46
C LYS A 41 -18.87 -9.55 -56.68
N ALA A 42 -18.44 -8.32 -56.94
CA ALA A 42 -17.33 -7.71 -56.19
C ALA A 42 -17.65 -7.55 -54.70
N LYS A 43 -18.90 -7.18 -54.36
CA LYS A 43 -19.33 -7.11 -52.95
C LYS A 43 -19.34 -8.49 -52.30
N GLU A 44 -19.87 -9.51 -52.99
CA GLU A 44 -19.87 -10.90 -52.49
C GLU A 44 -18.44 -11.38 -52.22
N GLU A 45 -17.52 -11.23 -53.18
CA GLU A 45 -16.12 -11.60 -52.99
C GLU A 45 -15.44 -10.86 -51.84
N ILE A 46 -15.73 -9.57 -51.65
CA ILE A 46 -15.21 -8.78 -50.54
C ILE A 46 -15.75 -9.31 -49.20
N LEU A 47 -17.03 -9.68 -49.15
CA LEU A 47 -17.67 -10.22 -47.95
C LEU A 47 -17.05 -11.57 -47.56
N ASP A 48 -16.83 -12.44 -48.54
CA ASP A 48 -16.20 -13.74 -48.34
C ASP A 48 -14.76 -13.59 -47.85
N LYS A 49 -13.96 -12.74 -48.51
CA LYS A 49 -12.58 -12.45 -48.08
C LYS A 49 -12.54 -11.87 -46.67
N LYS A 50 -13.50 -11.03 -46.30
CA LYS A 50 -13.60 -10.46 -44.95
C LYS A 50 -13.82 -11.54 -43.89
N GLU A 51 -14.71 -12.50 -44.14
CA GLU A 51 -14.92 -13.60 -43.18
C GLU A 51 -13.71 -14.54 -43.10
N VAL A 52 -13.03 -14.82 -44.22
CA VAL A 52 -11.77 -15.58 -44.21
C VAL A 52 -10.71 -14.89 -43.37
N VAL A 53 -10.44 -13.60 -43.63
CA VAL A 53 -9.44 -12.82 -42.87
C VAL A 53 -9.79 -12.76 -41.38
N LYS A 54 -11.08 -12.65 -41.04
CA LYS A 54 -11.54 -12.65 -39.65
C LYS A 54 -11.33 -14.00 -38.96
N ILE A 55 -11.47 -15.12 -39.69
CA ILE A 55 -11.17 -16.45 -39.16
C ILE A 55 -9.66 -16.60 -38.96
N GLU A 56 -8.84 -16.22 -39.94
CA GLU A 56 -7.38 -16.25 -39.85
C GLU A 56 -6.87 -15.42 -38.66
N ILE A 57 -7.33 -14.17 -38.53
CA ILE A 57 -6.97 -13.30 -37.40
C ILE A 57 -7.37 -13.94 -36.06
N LYS A 58 -8.53 -14.59 -35.96
CA LYS A 58 -8.95 -15.28 -34.74
C LYS A 58 -8.06 -16.46 -34.41
N GLU A 59 -7.65 -17.24 -35.42
CA GLU A 59 -6.73 -18.35 -35.22
C GLU A 59 -5.34 -17.88 -34.81
N ASP A 60 -4.82 -16.85 -35.48
CA ASP A 60 -3.49 -16.30 -35.18
C ASP A 60 -3.46 -15.67 -33.79
N LEU A 61 -4.49 -14.92 -33.41
CA LEU A 61 -4.65 -14.45 -32.03
C LEU A 61 -4.68 -15.60 -31.01
N LYS A 62 -5.32 -16.73 -31.34
CA LYS A 62 -5.36 -17.90 -30.46
C LYS A 62 -4.00 -18.61 -30.36
N LYS A 63 -3.16 -18.54 -31.39
CA LYS A 63 -1.80 -19.08 -31.41
C LYS A 63 -0.79 -18.15 -30.72
N GLU A 64 -0.92 -16.84 -30.92
CA GLU A 64 -0.04 -15.81 -30.33
C GLU A 64 -0.39 -15.45 -28.89
N LEU A 65 -1.67 -15.56 -28.48
CA LEU A 65 -1.99 -15.61 -27.06
C LEU A 65 -1.30 -16.87 -26.53
N VAL A 66 -0.11 -16.65 -25.95
CA VAL A 66 0.65 -17.54 -25.07
C VAL A 66 -0.29 -18.64 -24.60
N THR A 67 -0.07 -19.86 -25.11
CA THR A 67 -1.00 -20.96 -24.84
C THR A 67 -1.28 -20.98 -23.35
N ARG A 68 -2.54 -21.19 -22.99
CA ARG A 68 -2.99 -21.18 -21.59
C ARG A 68 -2.05 -21.99 -20.68
N GLU A 69 -1.47 -23.07 -21.21
CA GLU A 69 -0.44 -23.89 -20.59
C GLU A 69 0.82 -23.11 -20.19
N ILE A 70 1.45 -22.34 -21.10
CA ILE A 70 2.66 -21.54 -20.77
C ILE A 70 2.34 -20.48 -19.73
N PHE A 71 1.15 -19.89 -19.78
CA PHE A 71 0.71 -18.94 -18.77
C PHE A 71 0.52 -19.61 -17.40
N GLU A 72 -0.16 -20.77 -17.36
CA GLU A 72 -0.36 -21.56 -16.15
C GLU A 72 0.97 -22.03 -15.54
N GLU A 73 1.93 -22.46 -16.36
CA GLU A 73 3.29 -22.83 -15.90
C GLU A 73 4.03 -21.64 -15.29
N ARG A 74 3.99 -20.47 -15.96
CA ARG A 74 4.60 -19.24 -15.43
C ARG A 74 3.93 -18.81 -14.14
N PHE A 75 2.61 -18.91 -14.06
CA PHE A 75 1.84 -18.54 -12.89
C PHE A 75 2.18 -19.45 -11.71
N LYS A 76 2.21 -20.77 -11.93
CA LYS A 76 2.62 -21.75 -10.92
C LYS A 76 4.06 -21.50 -10.43
N TYR A 77 4.99 -21.24 -11.34
CA TYR A 77 6.36 -20.86 -10.96
C TYR A 77 6.40 -19.60 -10.08
N LEU A 78 5.56 -18.60 -10.39
CA LEU A 78 5.45 -17.39 -9.59
C LEU A 78 4.84 -17.65 -8.22
N GLU A 79 3.81 -18.49 -8.12
CA GLU A 79 3.22 -18.92 -6.85
C GLU A 79 4.25 -19.65 -5.98
N ASP A 80 4.93 -20.66 -6.52
CA ASP A 80 5.96 -21.44 -5.82
C ASP A 80 7.08 -20.52 -5.29
N LYS A 81 7.54 -19.58 -6.12
CA LYS A 81 8.58 -18.62 -5.76
C LYS A 81 8.11 -17.60 -4.72
N MET A 82 6.84 -17.22 -4.74
CA MET A 82 6.25 -16.36 -3.72
C MET A 82 6.16 -17.11 -2.39
N GLU A 83 5.70 -18.36 -2.39
CA GLU A 83 5.61 -19.18 -1.18
C GLU A 83 6.98 -19.41 -0.53
N GLU A 84 8.01 -19.71 -1.32
CA GLU A 84 9.39 -19.83 -0.84
C GLU A 84 9.88 -18.52 -0.19
N ARG A 85 9.59 -17.37 -0.83
CA ARG A 85 9.95 -16.05 -0.28
C ARG A 85 9.21 -15.71 1.00
N PHE A 86 7.92 -16.03 1.09
CA PHE A 86 7.13 -15.81 2.29
C PHE A 86 7.64 -16.64 3.45
N LYS A 87 7.93 -17.93 3.21
CA LYS A 87 8.52 -18.80 4.23
C LYS A 87 9.87 -18.27 4.73
N TYR A 88 10.77 -17.89 3.83
CA TYR A 88 12.04 -17.26 4.20
C TYR A 88 11.85 -15.98 5.02
N PHE A 89 10.86 -15.16 4.65
CA PHE A 89 10.55 -13.93 5.37
C PHE A 89 10.04 -14.22 6.78
N ASP A 90 9.12 -15.17 6.94
CA ASP A 90 8.57 -15.56 8.23
C ASP A 90 9.67 -16.12 9.15
N ASP A 91 10.50 -17.05 8.67
CA ASP A 91 11.61 -17.63 9.42
C ASP A 91 12.58 -16.53 9.90
N LYS A 92 12.93 -15.59 9.01
CA LYS A 92 13.84 -14.48 9.33
C LYS A 92 13.23 -13.48 10.30
N MET A 93 11.93 -13.23 10.19
CA MET A 93 11.23 -12.37 11.13
C MET A 93 11.19 -12.99 12.52
N GLU A 94 10.89 -14.29 12.62
CA GLU A 94 10.87 -15.01 13.89
C GLU A 94 12.26 -14.97 14.57
N GLU A 95 13.33 -15.19 13.82
CA GLU A 95 14.71 -15.08 14.34
C GLU A 95 15.00 -13.69 14.90
N ARG A 96 14.64 -12.63 14.15
CA ARG A 96 14.84 -11.24 14.58
C ARG A 96 14.01 -10.90 15.82
N PHE A 97 12.78 -11.40 15.92
CA PHE A 97 11.93 -11.20 17.09
C PHE A 97 12.54 -11.87 18.33
N LYS A 98 12.93 -13.15 18.24
CA LYS A 98 13.59 -13.86 19.35
C LYS A 98 14.86 -13.14 19.81
N HIS A 99 15.67 -12.66 18.87
CA HIS A 99 16.87 -11.90 19.21
C HIS A 99 16.54 -10.58 19.93
N SER A 100 15.55 -9.85 19.45
CA SER A 100 15.08 -8.60 20.06
C SER A 100 14.53 -8.83 21.46
N GLU A 101 13.72 -9.88 21.65
CA GLU A 101 13.19 -10.28 22.96
C GLU A 101 14.33 -10.61 23.94
N GLY A 102 15.34 -11.37 23.50
CA GLY A 102 16.50 -11.68 24.32
C GLY A 102 17.30 -10.44 24.76
N ILE A 103 17.51 -9.48 23.86
CA ILE A 103 18.15 -8.20 24.21
C ILE A 103 17.29 -7.41 25.21
N MET A 104 15.96 -7.39 25.00
CA MET A 104 15.03 -6.69 25.87
C MET A 104 15.07 -7.27 27.29
N GLU A 105 15.04 -8.59 27.41
CA GLU A 105 15.11 -9.30 28.70
C GLU A 105 16.42 -8.99 29.44
N GLN A 106 17.55 -8.98 28.73
CA GLN A 106 18.85 -8.59 29.32
C GLN A 106 18.85 -7.14 29.81
N LYS A 107 18.30 -6.21 29.03
CA LYS A 107 18.19 -4.81 29.44
C LYS A 107 17.30 -4.65 30.67
N PHE A 108 16.18 -5.36 30.73
CA PHE A 108 15.30 -5.34 31.91
C PHE A 108 16.00 -5.88 33.15
N LYS A 109 16.76 -6.97 33.05
CA LYS A 109 17.57 -7.49 34.18
C LYS A 109 18.55 -6.44 34.73
N VAL A 110 19.24 -5.73 33.84
CA VAL A 110 20.15 -4.64 34.24
C VAL A 110 19.39 -3.49 34.90
N VAL A 111 18.19 -3.16 34.41
CA VAL A 111 17.33 -2.13 35.02
C VAL A 111 16.91 -2.57 36.42
N ASP A 112 16.45 -3.82 36.59
CA ASP A 112 16.05 -4.36 37.89
C ASP A 112 17.20 -4.32 38.91
N GLU A 113 18.42 -4.68 38.50
CA GLU A 113 19.61 -4.58 39.36
C GLU A 113 19.91 -3.14 39.77
N ARG A 114 19.79 -2.17 38.85
CA ARG A 114 19.95 -0.75 39.17
C ARG A 114 18.90 -0.27 40.17
N PHE A 115 17.66 -0.71 40.03
CA PHE A 115 16.60 -0.37 40.97
C PHE A 115 16.87 -0.93 42.37
N LYS A 116 17.38 -2.16 42.50
CA LYS A 116 17.81 -2.71 43.80
C LYS A 116 18.88 -1.84 44.47
N VAL A 117 19.89 -1.39 43.71
CA VAL A 117 20.93 -0.49 44.23
C VAL A 117 20.34 0.87 44.65
N ILE A 118 19.36 1.38 43.91
CA ILE A 118 18.66 2.62 44.26
C ILE A 118 17.88 2.42 45.57
N ASP A 119 17.15 1.32 45.73
CA ASP A 119 16.40 1.02 46.95
C ASP A 119 17.32 0.93 48.18
N GLU A 120 18.50 0.30 48.06
CA GLU A 120 19.49 0.28 49.14
C GLU A 120 20.00 1.67 49.50
N ARG A 121 20.22 2.54 48.50
CA ARG A 121 20.61 3.93 48.74
C ARG A 121 19.52 4.72 49.45
N PHE A 122 18.26 4.52 49.08
CA PHE A 122 17.14 5.16 49.78
C PHE A 122 17.04 4.71 51.24
N LYS A 123 17.21 3.41 51.53
CA LYS A 123 17.28 2.91 52.92
C LYS A 123 18.38 3.60 53.73
N MET A 124 19.58 3.75 53.17
CA MET A 124 20.68 4.47 53.84
C MET A 124 20.36 5.96 54.05
N VAL A 125 19.63 6.59 53.14
CA VAL A 125 19.18 7.99 53.29
C VAL A 125 18.16 8.09 54.42
N ASP A 126 17.18 7.18 54.48
CA ASP A 126 16.18 7.13 55.54
C ASP A 126 16.82 6.96 56.92
N GLU A 127 17.81 6.07 57.04
CA GLU A 127 18.58 5.89 58.28
C GLU A 127 19.30 7.17 58.72
N LYS A 128 19.95 7.87 57.78
CA LYS A 128 20.62 9.15 58.07
C LYS A 128 19.62 10.23 58.47
N PHE A 129 18.46 10.28 57.82
CA PHE A 129 17.40 11.24 58.14
C PHE A 129 16.84 10.97 59.54
N ASN A 130 16.59 9.70 59.89
CA ASN A 130 16.17 9.30 61.23
C ASN A 130 17.20 9.70 62.30
N ALA A 131 18.49 9.48 62.04
CA ALA A 131 19.56 9.89 62.94
C ALA A 131 19.63 11.43 63.11
N LEU A 132 19.44 12.18 62.02
CA LEU A 132 19.38 13.64 62.06
C LEU A 132 18.19 14.13 62.88
N ASN A 133 17.00 13.57 62.65
CA ASN A 133 15.78 13.89 63.40
C ASN A 133 15.98 13.64 64.90
N PHE A 134 16.61 12.52 65.28
CA PHE A 134 16.92 12.24 66.68
C PHE A 134 17.83 13.29 67.30
N ARG A 135 18.91 13.68 66.60
CA ARG A 135 19.83 14.73 67.08
C ARG A 135 19.14 16.08 67.20
N LEU A 136 18.31 16.45 66.22
CA LEU A 136 17.52 17.68 66.24
C LEU A 136 16.56 17.70 67.44
N ASN A 137 15.86 16.59 67.69
CA ASN A 137 14.94 16.47 68.83
C ASN A 137 15.65 16.66 70.17
N ILE A 138 16.84 16.06 70.34
CA ILE A 138 17.67 16.27 71.54
C ILE A 138 18.09 17.73 71.66
N PHE A 139 18.58 18.33 70.58
CA PHE A 139 19.01 19.72 70.58
C PHE A 139 17.87 20.67 70.96
N ILE A 140 16.68 20.47 70.40
CA ILE A 140 15.47 21.22 70.74
C ILE A 140 15.13 21.05 72.23
N ALA A 141 15.16 19.82 72.75
CA ALA A 141 14.90 19.56 74.18
C ALA A 141 15.89 20.30 75.10
N ILE A 142 17.19 20.27 74.78
CA ILE A 142 18.23 20.98 75.54
C ILE A 142 18.00 22.49 75.45
N ALA A 143 17.71 23.02 74.25
CA ALA A 143 17.45 24.44 74.07
C ALA A 143 16.22 24.91 74.87
N LEU A 144 15.15 24.12 74.89
CA LEU A 144 13.96 24.40 75.70
C LEU A 144 14.27 24.38 77.21
N LEU A 145 15.06 23.41 77.68
CA LEU A 145 15.50 23.36 79.08
C LEU A 145 16.34 24.58 79.43
N ALA A 146 17.30 24.95 78.59
CA ALA A 146 18.14 26.14 78.81
C ALA A 146 17.32 27.43 78.86
N LEU A 147 16.36 27.61 77.95
CA LEU A 147 15.44 28.74 77.96
C LEU A 147 14.54 28.76 79.20
N THR A 148 14.09 27.59 79.66
CA THR A 148 13.27 27.46 80.89
C THR A 148 14.08 27.84 82.12
N LEU A 149 15.32 27.35 82.24
CA LEU A 149 16.21 27.65 83.36
C LEU A 149 16.70 29.10 83.34
N ALA A 150 16.82 29.72 82.17
CA ALA A 150 17.20 31.13 82.04
C ALA A 150 16.04 32.10 82.34
N ASN A 151 14.79 31.62 82.49
CA ASN A 151 13.64 32.47 82.79
C ASN A 151 13.69 32.93 84.26
N PRO A 152 13.83 34.24 84.56
CA PRO A 152 13.91 34.74 85.94
C PRO A 152 12.70 34.36 86.81
N THR A 153 11.52 34.25 86.20
CA THR A 153 10.28 33.86 86.89
C THR A 153 10.35 32.42 87.36
N PHE A 154 10.92 31.52 86.54
CA PHE A 154 11.12 30.12 86.89
C PHE A 154 12.19 29.96 87.97
N VAL A 155 13.33 30.66 87.83
CA VAL A 155 14.42 30.66 88.83
C VAL A 155 13.90 31.11 90.21
N GLY A 156 13.19 32.23 90.28
CA GLY A 156 12.63 32.72 91.54
C GLY A 156 11.56 31.81 92.16
N LEU A 157 10.85 31.01 91.35
CA LEU A 157 9.96 29.95 91.83
C LEU A 157 10.76 28.78 92.43
N MET A 158 11.84 28.38 91.78
CA MET A 158 12.72 27.30 92.24
C MET A 158 13.44 27.65 93.54
N GLU A 159 13.94 28.88 93.70
CA GLU A 159 14.53 29.38 94.96
C GLU A 159 13.56 29.21 96.14
N LYS A 160 12.30 29.63 95.94
CA LYS A 160 11.25 29.50 96.97
C LYS A 160 10.90 28.06 97.33
N ILE A 161 10.91 27.15 96.34
CA ILE A 161 10.56 25.73 96.54
C ILE A 161 11.69 24.97 97.23
N PHE A 162 12.94 25.20 96.84
CA PHE A 162 14.09 24.44 97.31
C PHE A 162 14.74 24.97 98.60
N LYS A 163 14.23 26.07 99.17
CA LYS A 163 14.76 26.69 100.41
C LYS A 163 16.28 26.89 100.38
N PHE A 164 16.79 27.45 99.29
CA PHE A 164 17.99 28.28 99.38
C PHE A 164 17.56 29.71 99.74
#